data_AF-A0A535HIQ7-F1
#
_entry.id   AF-A0A535HIQ7-F1
#
_cell.length_a   1.000
_cell.length_b   1.000
_cell.length_c   1.000
_cell.angle_alpha   90.00
_cell.angle_beta   90.00
_cell.angle_gamma   90.00
#
_symmetry.space_group_name_H-M   'P 1'
#
loop_
_entity.id
_entity.type
_entity.pdbx_description
1 polymer ?
#
loop_
_entity_poly.entity_id
_entity_poly.type
_entity_poly.pdbx_seq_one_letter_code
_entity_poly.pdbx_strand_id
1 'polypeptide(L)'
;MDGITALFVEGMGAAAATSRILTQLQGRIFGLLYLSSGPVTLDELTDELQQSKSNVSVSVRGLIDWQLVRRVRLPGSRKDHYEAATDFWRV
;
A
#
# COMPACT_ATOMS: atom_id res chain seq x y z
N MET A 1 3.24 -12.21 6.26
CA MET A 1 2.34 -11.62 7.28
C MET A 1 1.84 -12.63 8.33
N ASP A 2 1.56 -12.19 9.56
CA ASP A 2 0.78 -12.97 10.54
C ASP A 2 -0.73 -12.95 10.23
N GLY A 3 -1.51 -13.78 10.93
CA GLY A 3 -2.95 -13.95 10.67
C GLY A 3 -3.79 -12.70 10.95
N ILE A 4 -3.42 -11.88 11.94
CA ILE A 4 -4.16 -10.66 12.29
C ILE A 4 -3.92 -9.59 11.22
N THR A 5 -2.67 -9.44 10.80
CA THR A 5 -2.26 -8.53 9.73
C THR A 5 -2.97 -8.91 8.43
N ALA A 6 -2.99 -10.20 8.08
CA ALA A 6 -3.68 -10.68 6.88
C ALA A 6 -5.19 -10.37 6.93
N LEU A 7 -5.84 -10.62 8.06
CA LEU A 7 -7.27 -10.30 8.24
C LEU A 7 -7.54 -8.81 8.04
N PHE A 8 -6.69 -7.94 8.61
CA PHE A 8 -6.83 -6.50 8.44
C PHE A 8 -6.63 -6.07 6.98
N VAL A 9 -5.60 -6.57 6.31
CA VAL A 9 -5.30 -6.27 4.90
C VAL A 9 -6.46 -6.67 3.98
N GLU A 10 -7.00 -7.88 4.15
CA GLU A 10 -8.15 -8.33 3.37
C GLU A 10 -9.43 -7.54 3.70
N GLY A 11 -9.66 -7.24 4.98
CA GLY A 11 -10.77 -6.38 5.42
C GLY A 11 -10.72 -4.98 4.82
N MET A 12 -9.54 -4.36 4.80
CA MET A 12 -9.31 -3.07 4.14
C MET A 12 -9.55 -3.14 2.64
N GLY A 13 -9.14 -4.22 1.99
CA GLY A 13 -9.47 -4.50 0.59
C GLY A 13 -10.97 -4.54 0.33
N ALA A 14 -11.70 -5.33 1.12
CA ALA A 14 -13.16 -5.45 0.99
C ALA A 14 -13.85 -4.10 1.23
N ALA A 15 -13.47 -3.38 2.30
CA ALA A 15 -14.03 -2.06 2.61
C ALA A 15 -13.78 -1.05 1.48
N ALA A 16 -12.55 -0.97 0.96
CA ALA A 16 -12.22 -0.08 -0.15
C ALA A 16 -13.09 -0.35 -1.38
N ALA A 17 -13.31 -1.62 -1.74
CA ALA A 17 -14.14 -1.98 -2.90
C ALA A 17 -15.60 -1.52 -2.75
N THR A 18 -16.14 -1.42 -1.51
CA THR A 18 -17.50 -0.91 -1.29
C THR A 18 -17.65 0.58 -1.60
N SER A 19 -16.57 1.36 -1.55
CA SER A 19 -16.59 2.80 -1.82
C SER A 19 -16.90 3.15 -3.28
N ARG A 20 -16.68 2.20 -4.22
CA ARG A 20 -16.64 2.42 -5.68
C ARG A 20 -15.60 3.43 -6.19
N ILE A 21 -14.77 3.96 -5.31
CA ILE A 21 -13.70 4.91 -5.65
C ILE A 21 -12.37 4.18 -5.72
N LEU A 22 -12.08 3.37 -4.71
CA LEU A 22 -10.87 2.56 -4.61
C LEU A 22 -11.13 1.11 -4.99
N THR A 23 -10.12 0.46 -5.56
CA THR A 23 -10.16 -0.98 -5.83
C THR A 23 -9.83 -1.81 -4.59
N GLN A 24 -10.19 -3.09 -4.62
CA GLN A 24 -9.81 -4.03 -3.55
C GLN A 24 -8.29 -4.09 -3.35
N LEU A 25 -7.51 -4.09 -4.44
CA LEU A 25 -6.05 -4.12 -4.34
C LEU A 25 -5.49 -2.83 -3.73
N GLN A 26 -6.06 -1.67 -4.06
CA GLN A 26 -5.67 -0.41 -3.44
C GLN A 26 -5.93 -0.41 -1.92
N GLY A 27 -7.07 -0.96 -1.49
CA GLY A 27 -7.35 -1.15 -0.06
C GLY A 27 -6.34 -2.08 0.62
N ARG A 28 -6.00 -3.21 0.00
CA ARG A 28 -5.01 -4.17 0.53
C ARG A 28 -3.61 -3.54 0.65
N ILE A 29 -3.17 -2.82 -0.39
CA ILE A 29 -1.87 -2.12 -0.39
C ILE A 29 -1.83 -1.08 0.73
N PHE A 30 -2.86 -0.23 0.85
CA PHE A 30 -2.90 0.76 1.92
C PHE A 30 -2.91 0.09 3.30
N GLY A 31 -3.72 -0.95 3.51
CA GLY A 31 -3.77 -1.68 4.78
C GLY A 31 -2.42 -2.30 5.18
N LEU A 32 -1.69 -2.87 4.21
CA LEU A 32 -0.36 -3.42 4.44
C LEU A 32 0.63 -2.32 4.82
N LEU A 33 0.68 -1.24 4.04
CA LEU A 33 1.57 -0.10 4.30
C LEU A 33 1.25 0.59 5.63
N TYR A 34 -0.02 0.64 6.03
CA TYR A 34 -0.47 1.27 7.27
C TYR A 34 0.01 0.51 8.52
N LEU A 35 0.08 -0.82 8.44
CA LEU A 35 0.60 -1.66 9.53
C LEU A 35 2.12 -1.91 9.44
N SER A 36 2.75 -1.50 8.35
CA SER A 36 4.19 -1.69 8.16
C SER A 36 4.98 -0.80 9.13
N SER A 37 5.99 -1.36 9.79
CA SER A 37 6.86 -0.64 10.72
C SER A 37 7.80 0.35 10.03
N GLY A 38 7.85 0.33 8.70
CA GLY A 38 8.66 1.24 7.90
C GLY A 38 8.31 1.19 6.42
N PRO A 39 9.04 1.96 5.60
CA PRO A 39 8.86 2.00 4.16
C PRO A 39 9.00 0.63 3.49
N VAL A 40 8.08 0.31 2.58
CA VAL A 40 8.05 -0.98 1.86
C VAL A 40 8.31 -0.77 0.37
N THR A 41 9.09 -1.65 -0.25
CA THR A 41 9.40 -1.61 -1.68
C THR A 41 8.28 -2.19 -2.53
N LEU A 42 8.29 -1.88 -3.83
CA LEU A 42 7.32 -2.47 -4.76
C LEU A 42 7.42 -4.01 -4.82
N ASP A 43 8.64 -4.56 -4.70
CA ASP A 43 8.85 -6.02 -4.74
C ASP A 43 8.30 -6.70 -3.48
N GLU A 44 8.50 -6.09 -2.31
CA GLU A 44 7.90 -6.61 -1.06
C GLU A 44 6.37 -6.55 -1.10
N LEU A 45 5.79 -5.48 -1.66
CA LEU A 45 4.34 -5.40 -1.88
C LEU A 45 3.83 -6.52 -2.79
N THR A 46 4.57 -6.86 -3.87
CA THR A 46 4.17 -7.94 -4.77
C THR A 46 4.23 -9.29 -4.10
N ASP A 47 5.28 -9.51 -3.30
CA ASP A 47 5.53 -10.77 -2.61
C ASP A 47 4.52 -10.97 -1.47
N GLU A 48 4.25 -9.97 -0.63
CA GLU A 48 3.29 -10.11 0.47
C GLU A 48 1.83 -10.22 -0.02
N LEU A 49 1.45 -9.49 -1.08
CA LEU A 49 0.06 -9.49 -1.56
C LEU A 49 -0.23 -10.58 -2.60
N GLN A 50 0.80 -11.30 -3.05
CA GLN A 50 0.73 -12.29 -4.12
C GLN A 50 0.09 -11.71 -5.39
N GLN A 51 0.60 -10.56 -5.84
CA GLN A 51 0.10 -9.82 -7.00
C GLN A 51 1.22 -9.52 -7.99
N SER A 52 0.86 -9.37 -9.27
CA SER A 52 1.85 -9.02 -10.28
C SER A 52 2.41 -7.61 -10.06
N LYS A 53 3.69 -7.43 -10.40
CA LYS A 53 4.39 -6.15 -10.27
C LYS A 53 3.75 -5.01 -11.05
N SER A 54 3.21 -5.30 -12.23
CA SER A 54 2.46 -4.30 -13.01
C SER A 54 1.19 -3.85 -12.28
N ASN A 55 0.43 -4.80 -11.70
CA ASN A 55 -0.83 -4.50 -11.01
C ASN A 55 -0.60 -3.71 -9.72
N VAL A 56 0.42 -4.09 -8.94
CA VAL A 56 0.83 -3.34 -7.75
C VAL A 56 1.32 -1.94 -8.13
N SER A 57 2.15 -1.80 -9.19
CA SER A 57 2.65 -0.50 -9.63
C SER A 57 1.53 0.48 -10.02
N VAL A 58 0.54 0.00 -10.78
CA VAL A 58 -0.62 0.82 -11.17
C VAL A 58 -1.44 1.20 -9.94
N SER A 59 -1.70 0.26 -9.04
CA SER A 59 -2.50 0.49 -7.83
C SER A 59 -1.82 1.48 -6.87
N VAL A 60 -0.51 1.34 -6.64
CA VAL A 60 0.29 2.28 -5.83
C VAL A 60 0.27 3.67 -6.43
N ARG A 61 0.42 3.81 -7.77
CA ARG A 61 0.33 5.12 -8.43
C ARG A 61 -1.01 5.78 -8.16
N GLY A 62 -2.12 5.04 -8.31
CA GLY A 62 -3.44 5.57 -7.98
C GLY A 62 -3.56 5.99 -6.51
N LEU A 63 -3.00 5.23 -5.57
CA LEU A 63 -3.00 5.60 -4.15
C LEU A 63 -2.16 6.86 -3.86
N ILE A 64 -1.08 7.08 -4.61
CA ILE A 64 -0.28 8.32 -4.55
C ILE A 64 -1.10 9.50 -5.07
N ASP A 65 -1.83 9.32 -6.17
CA ASP A 65 -2.70 10.37 -6.73
C ASP A 65 -3.83 10.74 -5.74
N TRP A 66 -4.32 9.77 -4.97
CA TRP A 66 -5.27 9.97 -3.87
C TRP A 66 -4.63 10.49 -2.57
N GLN A 67 -3.31 10.70 -2.55
CA GLN A 67 -2.53 11.09 -1.36
C GLN A 67 -2.65 10.13 -0.17
N LEU A 68 -3.05 8.89 -0.41
CA LEU A 68 -3.15 7.84 0.61
C LEU A 68 -1.81 7.11 0.81
N VAL A 69 -0.93 7.15 -0.19
CA VAL A 69 0.41 6.58 -0.13
C VAL A 69 1.42 7.63 -0.59
N ARG A 70 2.61 7.62 0.01
CA ARG A 70 3.72 8.49 -0.37
C ARG A 70 4.93 7.66 -0.74
N ARG A 71 5.60 8.05 -1.82
CA ARG A 71 6.89 7.50 -2.20
C ARG A 71 7.97 8.19 -1.39
N VAL A 72 8.77 7.42 -0.68
CA VAL A 72 9.91 7.89 0.12
C VAL A 72 11.22 7.38 -0.48
N ARG A 73 12.27 8.20 -0.41
CA ARG A 73 13.62 7.81 -0.82
C ARG A 73 14.43 7.51 0.42
N LEU A 74 14.96 6.29 0.50
CA LEU A 74 15.88 5.89 1.54
C LEU A 74 17.33 6.07 1.07
N PRO A 75 18.21 6.69 1.88
CA PRO A 75 19.64 6.79 1.56
C PRO A 75 20.25 5.41 1.29
N GLY A 76 21.02 5.28 0.20
CA GLY A 76 21.67 4.04 -0.19
C GLY A 76 20.78 3.02 -0.92
N SER A 77 19.45 3.22 -0.93
CA SER A 77 18.56 2.38 -1.74
C SER A 77 18.45 2.88 -3.19
N ARG A 78 18.53 1.95 -4.15
CA ARG A 78 18.15 2.19 -5.55
C ARG A 78 16.68 1.92 -5.85
N LYS A 79 15.93 1.36 -4.90
CA LYS A 79 14.51 1.02 -5.04
C LYS A 79 13.63 2.12 -4.48
N ASP A 80 12.46 2.26 -5.08
CA ASP A 80 11.36 3.04 -4.53
C ASP A 80 10.78 2.36 -3.30
N HIS A 81 10.50 3.18 -2.31
CA HIS A 81 9.85 2.76 -1.08
C HIS A 81 8.56 3.56 -0.91
N TYR A 82 7.59 2.95 -0.26
CA TYR A 82 6.25 3.48 -0.09
C TYR A 82 5.86 3.41 1.39
N GLU A 83 5.16 4.44 1.84
CA GLU A 83 4.57 4.53 3.18
C GLU A 83 3.11 4.97 3.06
N ALA A 84 2.26 4.51 3.96
CA ALA A 84 0.92 5.04 4.08
C ALA A 84 0.95 6.49 4.58
N ALA A 85 -0.01 7.29 4.14
CA ALA A 85 -0.33 8.55 4.80
C ALA A 85 -1.00 8.25 6.15
N THR A 86 -0.33 8.58 7.25
CA THR A 86 -0.83 8.45 8.62
C THR A 86 -1.14 9.80 9.27
N ASP A 87 -0.66 10.88 8.65
CA ASP A 87 -0.94 12.27 9.00
C ASP A 87 -1.36 13.02 7.74
N PHE A 88 -2.69 13.19 7.57
CA PHE A 88 -3.27 13.85 6.40
C PHE A 88 -3.11 15.38 6.41
N TRP A 89 -2.54 15.95 7.48
CA TRP A 89 -2.36 17.39 7.63
C TRP A 89 -0.93 17.85 7.33
N ARG A 90 0.00 16.93 7.12
CA ARG A 90 1.32 17.22 6.54
C ARG A 90 1.18 17.41 5.03
N VAL A 91 0.81 18.63 4.64
CA VAL A 91 0.83 19.12 3.26
C VAL A 91 2.15 19.83 2.98
#